data_AF-A0A956R1C2-F1
#
_entry.id   AF-A0A956R1C2-F1
#
_cell.length_a   1.000
_cell.length_b   1.000
_cell.length_c   1.000
_cell.angle_alpha   90.00
_cell.angle_beta   90.00
_cell.angle_gamma   90.00
#
_symmetry.space_group_name_H-M   'P 1'
#
loop_
_entity.id
_entity.type
_entity.pdbx_description
1 polymer ?
#
loop_
_entity_poly.entity_id
_entity_poly.type
_entity_poly.pdbx_seq_one_letter_code
_entity_poly.pdbx_strand_id
1 'polypeptide(L)'
;PDADLIEGLSPSIALQQENRGRNPRSTVGTATEIYDFLRLLFARVGEVVSHRSGEVMRRHTIDEMVDAVEALPERSKFSVVAPVVIGRPGDHGELLEDLRRQGFVRVAIDDALRDLDEDISLDPQQRHSIEVYVDRLVRKPGIRGRLADSIALALRLAAGKVVIYPLE
;
A
#
# COMPACT_ATOMS: atom_id res chain seq x y z
N PRO A 1 -38.98 51.33 10.92
CA PRO A 1 -37.86 52.29 10.96
C PRO A 1 -37.16 52.31 9.60
N ASP A 2 -37.30 53.42 8.86
CA ASP A 2 -36.60 53.62 7.59
C ASP A 2 -35.19 54.17 7.90
N ALA A 3 -34.18 53.33 7.72
CA ALA A 3 -32.78 53.68 7.90
C ALA A 3 -32.04 53.46 6.58
N ASP A 4 -31.35 54.49 6.09
CA ASP A 4 -30.72 54.47 4.75
C ASP A 4 -29.41 53.65 4.70
N LEU A 5 -28.73 53.44 5.83
CA LEU A 5 -27.56 52.58 5.92
C LEU A 5 -27.30 52.16 7.38
N ILE A 6 -27.10 50.86 7.61
CA ILE A 6 -26.71 50.31 8.92
C ILE A 6 -25.33 49.66 8.77
N GLU A 7 -24.31 50.28 9.35
CA GLU A 7 -22.95 49.74 9.45
C GLU A 7 -22.63 49.32 10.89
N GLY A 8 -21.66 48.41 11.07
CA GLY A 8 -21.19 47.99 12.41
C GLY A 8 -21.98 46.86 13.07
N LEU A 9 -22.84 46.15 12.32
CA LEU A 9 -23.46 44.93 12.84
C LEU A 9 -22.40 43.85 13.05
N SER A 10 -22.34 43.30 14.25
CA SER A 10 -21.55 42.10 14.51
C SER A 10 -22.09 40.94 13.65
N PRO A 11 -21.21 40.05 13.15
CA PRO A 11 -21.64 38.89 12.39
C PRO A 11 -22.71 38.14 13.18
N SER A 12 -23.87 37.96 12.57
CA SER A 12 -25.00 37.26 13.19
C SER A 12 -24.96 35.78 12.82
N ILE A 13 -25.21 34.93 13.81
CA ILE A 13 -25.34 33.48 13.63
C ILE A 13 -26.79 33.11 13.95
N ALA A 14 -27.48 32.53 12.97
CA ALA A 14 -28.81 31.98 13.19
C ALA A 14 -28.69 30.52 13.64
N LEU A 15 -29.29 30.20 14.79
CA LEU A 15 -29.43 28.83 15.28
C LEU A 15 -30.87 28.39 15.02
N GLN A 16 -31.04 27.41 14.12
CA GLN A 16 -32.34 26.84 13.78
C GLN A 16 -32.26 25.33 13.87
N GLN A 17 -33.34 24.69 14.31
CA GLN A 17 -33.44 23.22 14.29
C GLN A 17 -33.79 22.77 12.86
N GLU A 18 -32.77 22.62 12.02
CA GLU A 18 -32.93 21.94 10.74
C GLU A 18 -32.87 20.42 10.92
N ASN A 19 -33.91 19.73 10.47
CA ASN A 19 -33.86 18.28 10.28
C ASN A 19 -33.01 17.98 9.04
N ARG A 20 -31.68 17.97 9.22
CA ARG A 20 -30.75 17.53 8.17
C ARG A 20 -31.08 16.09 7.78
N GLY A 21 -31.20 15.83 6.48
CA GLY A 21 -31.55 14.50 5.95
C GLY A 21 -30.65 13.38 6.51
N ARG A 22 -31.20 12.16 6.63
CA ARG A 22 -30.48 11.00 7.15
C ARG A 22 -29.38 10.55 6.17
N ASN A 23 -28.15 11.01 6.38
CA ASN A 23 -26.97 10.34 5.84
C ASN A 23 -26.55 9.24 6.85
N PRO A 24 -26.65 7.94 6.50
CA PRO A 24 -26.34 6.85 7.43
C PRO A 24 -24.87 6.81 7.88
N ARG A 25 -23.96 7.54 7.21
CA ARG A 25 -22.55 7.66 7.61
C ARG A 25 -22.29 8.86 8.54
N SER A 26 -23.26 9.76 8.71
CA SER A 26 -23.12 10.90 9.60
C SER A 26 -23.46 10.50 11.03
N THR A 27 -22.54 10.77 11.95
CA THR A 27 -22.69 10.50 13.37
C THR A 27 -22.55 11.79 14.17
N VAL A 28 -22.84 11.77 15.47
CA VAL A 28 -22.55 12.90 16.35
C VAL A 28 -21.07 13.31 16.26
N GLY A 29 -20.16 12.33 16.20
CA GLY A 29 -18.72 12.59 16.11
C GLY A 29 -18.28 13.27 14.81
N THR A 30 -18.98 13.03 13.69
CA THR A 30 -18.70 13.77 12.43
C THR A 30 -19.34 15.15 12.43
N ALA A 31 -20.49 15.33 13.09
CA ALA A 31 -21.18 16.62 13.18
C ALA A 31 -20.45 17.61 14.09
N THR A 32 -19.76 17.12 15.12
CA THR A 32 -18.99 17.92 16.07
C THR A 32 -17.49 17.94 15.76
N GLU A 33 -17.06 17.33 14.65
CA GLU A 33 -15.64 17.15 14.26
C GLU A 33 -14.77 16.36 15.27
N ILE A 34 -15.34 15.89 16.38
CA ILE A 34 -14.64 15.06 17.38
C ILE A 34 -14.01 13.82 16.73
N TYR A 35 -14.68 13.24 15.73
CA TYR A 35 -14.15 12.09 15.01
C TYR A 35 -12.84 12.41 14.28
N ASP A 36 -12.68 13.62 13.74
CA ASP A 36 -11.45 14.02 13.06
C ASP A 36 -10.30 14.23 14.04
N PHE A 37 -10.59 14.77 15.23
CA PHE A 37 -9.61 14.83 16.33
C PHE A 37 -9.21 13.43 16.81
N LEU A 38 -10.17 12.51 16.96
CA LEU A 38 -9.87 11.12 17.31
C LEU A 38 -8.99 10.45 16.24
N ARG A 39 -9.28 10.66 14.96
CA ARG A 39 -8.44 10.15 13.87
C ARG A 39 -7.01 10.67 13.97
N LEU A 40 -6.82 11.96 14.23
CA LEU A 40 -5.48 12.53 14.42
C LEU A 40 -4.77 11.95 15.64
N LEU A 41 -5.50 11.77 16.75
CA LEU A 41 -4.97 11.15 17.98
C LEU A 41 -4.47 9.72 17.69
N PHE A 42 -5.34 8.86 17.16
CA PHE A 42 -4.97 7.47 16.84
C PHE A 42 -3.87 7.38 15.78
N ALA A 43 -3.84 8.29 14.80
CA ALA A 43 -2.78 8.32 13.80
C ALA A 43 -1.41 8.71 14.38
N ARG A 44 -1.38 9.55 15.44
CA ARG A 44 -0.13 10.03 16.04
C ARG A 44 0.39 9.17 17.17
N VAL A 45 -0.49 8.65 18.03
CA VAL A 45 -0.11 7.92 19.25
C VAL A 45 -0.69 6.51 19.33
N GLY A 46 -1.50 6.09 18.37
CA GLY A 46 -2.06 4.75 18.34
C GLY A 46 -0.98 3.71 18.05
N GLU A 47 -0.95 2.66 18.88
CA GLU A 47 -0.15 1.47 18.62
C GLU A 47 -0.95 0.52 17.73
N VAL A 48 -0.39 0.18 16.58
CA VAL A 48 -1.06 -0.70 15.62
C VAL A 48 -0.72 -2.15 15.99
N VAL A 49 -1.74 -2.97 16.20
CA VAL A 49 -1.59 -4.40 16.48
C VAL A 49 -2.23 -5.24 15.39
N SER A 50 -1.63 -6.39 15.11
CA SER A 50 -2.17 -7.39 14.19
C SER A 50 -3.43 -8.01 14.77
N HIS A 51 -4.55 -7.94 14.05
CA HIS A 51 -5.79 -8.62 14.45
C HIS A 51 -5.69 -10.16 14.41
N ARG A 52 -4.65 -10.71 13.77
CA ARG A 52 -4.45 -12.17 13.65
C ARG A 52 -3.52 -12.71 14.73
N SER A 53 -2.37 -12.05 14.94
CA SER A 53 -1.36 -12.51 15.91
C SER A 53 -1.40 -11.77 17.25
N GLY A 54 -2.05 -10.60 17.32
CA GLY A 54 -2.02 -9.72 18.50
C GLY A 54 -0.71 -8.95 18.68
N GLU A 55 0.27 -9.18 17.80
CA GLU A 55 1.59 -8.55 17.89
C GLU A 55 1.57 -7.10 17.40
N VAL A 56 2.48 -6.31 17.96
CA VAL A 56 2.70 -4.91 17.58
C VAL A 56 3.27 -4.85 16.16
N MET A 57 2.62 -4.07 15.29
CA MET A 57 3.15 -3.78 13.97
C MET A 57 4.34 -2.84 14.09
N ARG A 58 5.51 -3.34 13.71
CA ARG A 58 6.77 -2.59 13.71
C ARG A 58 7.39 -2.62 12.33
N ARG A 59 8.35 -1.70 12.11
CA ARG A 59 9.19 -1.77 10.92
C ARG A 59 10.18 -2.91 11.09
N HIS A 60 10.37 -3.68 10.03
CA HIS A 60 11.36 -4.73 9.97
C HIS A 60 12.61 -4.25 9.23
N THR A 61 13.78 -4.62 9.73
CA THR A 61 15.04 -4.42 9.01
C THR A 61 15.19 -5.49 7.93
N ILE A 62 16.08 -5.25 6.95
CA ILE A 62 16.39 -6.26 5.92
C ILE A 62 16.93 -7.53 6.57
N ASP A 63 17.78 -7.41 7.58
CA ASP A 63 18.30 -8.56 8.32
C ASP A 63 17.19 -9.38 8.98
N GLU A 64 16.20 -8.74 9.62
CA GLU A 64 15.06 -9.45 10.20
C GLU A 64 14.20 -10.16 9.14
N MET A 65 14.03 -9.54 7.97
CA MET A 65 13.33 -10.17 6.84
C MET A 65 14.10 -11.38 6.30
N VAL A 66 15.42 -11.28 6.22
CA VAL A 66 16.31 -12.37 5.81
C VAL A 66 16.24 -13.52 6.82
N ASP A 67 16.32 -13.21 8.12
CA ASP A 67 16.20 -14.21 9.19
C ASP A 67 14.88 -14.97 9.12
N ALA A 68 13.77 -14.25 8.85
CA ALA A 68 12.45 -14.86 8.69
C ALA A 68 12.39 -15.85 7.50
N VAL A 69 13.09 -15.56 6.40
CA VAL A 69 13.17 -16.46 5.25
C VAL A 69 14.15 -17.61 5.50
N GLU A 70 15.23 -17.39 6.24
CA GLU A 70 16.18 -18.44 6.63
C GLU A 70 15.57 -19.48 7.58
N ALA A 71 14.51 -19.10 8.31
CA ALA A 71 13.69 -20.00 9.13
C ALA A 71 12.84 -21.00 8.31
N LEU A 72 12.72 -20.82 6.99
CA LEU A 72 12.07 -21.81 6.12
C LEU A 72 12.86 -23.14 6.08
N PRO A 73 12.19 -24.28 5.84
CA PRO A 73 12.86 -25.58 5.73
C PRO A 73 13.98 -25.59 4.69
N GLU A 74 15.02 -26.39 4.93
CA GLU A 74 16.10 -26.55 3.95
C GLU A 74 15.55 -26.96 2.58
N ARG A 75 16.16 -26.46 1.50
CA ARG A 75 15.78 -26.74 0.11
C ARG A 75 14.42 -26.19 -0.33
N SER A 76 13.72 -25.43 0.52
CA SER A 76 12.53 -24.66 0.11
C SER A 76 12.87 -23.75 -1.07
N LYS A 77 12.08 -23.79 -2.13
CA LYS A 77 12.22 -22.91 -3.29
C LYS A 77 11.26 -21.75 -3.12
N PHE A 78 11.70 -20.55 -3.45
CA PHE A 78 10.85 -19.36 -3.37
C PHE A 78 11.29 -18.30 -4.37
N SER A 79 10.38 -17.39 -4.67
CA SER A 79 10.62 -16.20 -5.47
C SER A 79 10.51 -14.96 -4.61
N VAL A 80 11.48 -14.05 -4.76
CA VAL A 80 11.42 -12.71 -4.19
C VAL A 80 10.71 -11.82 -5.19
N VAL A 81 9.58 -11.24 -4.77
CA VAL A 81 8.67 -10.52 -5.64
C VAL A 81 8.40 -9.12 -5.09
N ALA A 82 8.39 -8.14 -5.98
CA ALA A 82 8.13 -6.74 -5.67
C ALA A 82 6.74 -6.33 -6.19
N PRO A 83 5.75 -6.11 -5.31
CA PRO A 83 4.41 -5.66 -5.73
C PRO A 83 4.42 -4.16 -6.04
N VAL A 84 4.73 -3.80 -7.28
CA VAL A 84 4.90 -2.41 -7.73
C VAL A 84 3.55 -1.67 -7.88
N VAL A 85 2.48 -2.39 -8.24
CA VAL A 85 1.12 -1.86 -8.33
C VAL A 85 0.17 -2.81 -7.62
N ILE A 86 -0.71 -2.26 -6.77
CA ILE A 86 -1.72 -3.03 -6.03
C ILE A 86 -3.09 -2.41 -6.27
N GLY A 87 -3.89 -3.06 -7.12
CA GLY A 87 -5.28 -2.69 -7.42
C GLY A 87 -5.47 -1.22 -7.78
N ARG A 88 -4.67 -0.68 -8.70
CA ARG A 88 -4.80 0.72 -9.17
C ARG A 88 -5.30 0.76 -10.61
N PRO A 89 -6.23 1.68 -10.95
CA PRO A 89 -6.62 1.89 -12.33
C PRO A 89 -5.48 2.50 -13.15
N GLY A 90 -5.39 2.15 -14.43
CA GLY A 90 -4.41 2.70 -15.37
C GLY A 90 -3.81 1.65 -16.29
N ASP A 91 -3.25 2.10 -17.41
CA ASP A 91 -2.56 1.24 -18.39
C ASP A 91 -1.15 0.83 -17.95
N HIS A 92 -0.53 1.60 -17.03
CA HIS A 92 0.80 1.39 -16.46
C HIS A 92 1.92 1.21 -17.51
N GLY A 93 1.75 1.79 -18.71
CA GLY A 93 2.67 1.59 -19.84
C GLY A 93 4.09 2.10 -19.55
N GLU A 94 4.22 3.31 -19.00
CA GLU A 94 5.52 3.89 -18.61
C GLU A 94 6.25 3.04 -17.57
N LEU A 95 5.51 2.51 -16.58
CA LEU A 95 6.07 1.62 -15.56
C LEU A 95 6.61 0.34 -16.19
N LEU A 96 5.85 -0.30 -17.10
CA LEU A 96 6.28 -1.54 -17.75
C LEU A 96 7.51 -1.32 -18.63
N GLU A 97 7.57 -0.18 -19.36
CA GLU A 97 8.77 0.19 -20.11
C GLU A 97 9.98 0.43 -19.21
N ASP A 98 9.82 1.14 -18.11
CA ASP A 98 10.90 1.40 -17.16
C ASP A 98 11.43 0.10 -16.55
N LEU A 99 10.55 -0.87 -16.27
CA LEU A 99 10.94 -2.20 -15.81
C LEU A 99 11.71 -2.98 -16.89
N ARG A 100 11.30 -2.90 -18.16
CA ARG A 100 12.07 -3.47 -19.29
C ARG A 100 13.46 -2.84 -19.39
N ARG A 101 13.56 -1.52 -19.30
CA ARG A 101 14.85 -0.79 -19.37
C ARG A 101 15.78 -1.17 -18.22
N GLN A 102 15.23 -1.52 -17.06
CA GLN A 102 15.99 -2.03 -15.91
C GLN A 102 16.41 -3.50 -16.06
N GLY A 103 15.96 -4.20 -17.11
CA GLY A 103 16.35 -5.58 -17.42
C GLY A 103 15.52 -6.64 -16.67
N PHE A 104 14.35 -6.28 -16.12
CA PHE A 104 13.43 -7.28 -15.59
C PHE A 104 12.75 -8.03 -16.73
N VAL A 105 12.58 -9.34 -16.55
CA VAL A 105 12.02 -10.23 -17.58
C VAL A 105 10.62 -10.71 -17.19
N ARG A 106 10.35 -10.96 -15.91
CA ARG A 106 9.11 -11.58 -15.47
C ARG A 106 8.27 -10.68 -14.58
N VAL A 107 6.99 -10.59 -14.93
CA VAL A 107 5.97 -9.91 -14.13
C VAL A 107 4.75 -10.80 -13.97
N ALA A 108 4.04 -10.68 -12.86
CA ALA A 108 2.66 -11.13 -12.77
C ALA A 108 1.76 -9.92 -12.87
N ILE A 109 0.77 -10.00 -13.76
CA ILE A 109 -0.26 -8.97 -13.93
C ILE A 109 -1.60 -9.64 -13.67
N ASP A 110 -2.33 -9.16 -12.67
CA ASP A 110 -3.61 -9.74 -12.24
C ASP A 110 -3.50 -11.26 -12.04
N ASP A 111 -2.48 -11.68 -11.31
CA ASP A 111 -2.13 -13.08 -11.00
C ASP A 111 -1.67 -13.93 -12.21
N ALA A 112 -1.61 -13.36 -13.42
CA ALA A 112 -1.09 -14.04 -14.61
C ALA A 112 0.39 -13.71 -14.83
N LEU A 113 1.26 -14.73 -14.75
CA LEU A 113 2.68 -14.60 -15.05
C LEU A 113 2.89 -14.35 -16.56
N ARG A 114 3.57 -13.26 -16.90
CA ARG A 114 3.89 -12.84 -18.27
C ARG A 114 5.36 -12.43 -18.40
N ASP A 115 5.87 -12.51 -19.62
CA ASP A 115 7.18 -11.97 -19.97
C ASP A 115 7.04 -10.48 -20.31
N LEU A 116 7.95 -9.65 -19.81
CA LEU A 116 7.99 -8.22 -20.10
C LEU A 116 8.36 -7.94 -21.55
N ASP A 117 9.01 -8.88 -22.25
CA ASP A 117 9.32 -8.76 -23.68
C ASP A 117 8.08 -8.89 -24.58
N GLU A 118 6.96 -9.40 -24.05
CA GLU A 118 5.68 -9.43 -24.76
C GLU A 118 5.04 -8.04 -24.85
N ASP A 119 4.21 -7.85 -25.88
CA ASP A 119 3.40 -6.64 -25.98
C ASP A 119 2.25 -6.71 -24.96
N ILE A 120 2.39 -5.94 -23.89
CA ILE A 120 1.45 -5.88 -22.77
C ILE A 120 0.66 -4.58 -22.85
N SER A 121 -0.64 -4.70 -23.10
CA SER A 121 -1.59 -3.60 -23.03
C SER A 121 -2.62 -3.88 -21.92
N LEU A 122 -2.83 -2.90 -21.04
CA LEU A 122 -3.79 -2.94 -19.94
C LEU A 122 -4.89 -1.91 -20.15
N ASP A 123 -6.10 -2.20 -19.67
CA ASP A 123 -7.24 -1.31 -19.82
C ASP A 123 -7.14 -0.13 -18.82
N PRO A 124 -7.07 1.13 -19.29
CA PRO A 124 -6.95 2.29 -18.41
C PRO A 124 -8.07 2.42 -17.37
N GLN A 125 -9.26 1.87 -17.66
CA GLN A 125 -10.42 1.97 -16.77
C GLN A 125 -10.45 0.87 -15.70
N GLN A 126 -9.71 -0.22 -15.89
CA GLN A 126 -9.70 -1.35 -14.97
C GLN A 126 -8.58 -1.23 -13.95
N ARG A 127 -8.80 -1.81 -12.77
CA ARG A 127 -7.81 -1.83 -11.70
C ARG A 127 -6.91 -3.04 -11.89
N HIS A 128 -5.61 -2.79 -11.94
CA HIS A 128 -4.61 -3.82 -12.14
C HIS A 128 -3.69 -3.96 -10.92
N SER A 129 -3.15 -5.16 -10.73
CA SER A 129 -2.04 -5.44 -9.82
C SER A 129 -0.85 -5.96 -10.63
N ILE A 130 0.33 -5.42 -10.37
CA ILE A 130 1.56 -5.76 -11.09
C ILE A 130 2.63 -6.09 -10.07
N GLU A 131 3.22 -7.27 -10.22
CA GLU A 131 4.25 -7.81 -9.35
C GLU A 131 5.48 -8.21 -10.17
N VAL A 132 6.67 -7.75 -9.79
CA VAL A 132 7.91 -8.01 -10.50
C VAL A 132 8.64 -9.16 -9.83
N TYR A 133 9.01 -10.20 -10.58
CA TYR A 133 9.82 -11.30 -10.07
C TYR A 133 11.29 -10.91 -10.10
N VAL A 134 11.85 -10.61 -8.93
CA VAL A 134 13.20 -10.08 -8.78
C VAL A 134 14.25 -11.20 -8.81
N ASP A 135 14.05 -12.24 -8.00
CA ASP A 135 14.96 -13.38 -7.96
C ASP A 135 14.22 -14.68 -7.62
N ARG A 136 14.82 -15.81 -8.00
CA ARG A 136 14.38 -17.16 -7.66
C ARG A 136 15.49 -17.84 -6.87
N LEU A 137 15.19 -18.16 -5.62
CA LEU A 137 16.18 -18.69 -4.68
C LEU A 137 15.75 -20.04 -4.13
N VAL A 138 16.74 -20.77 -3.64
CA VAL A 138 16.55 -22.04 -2.94
C VAL A 138 17.23 -21.93 -1.59
N ARG A 139 16.53 -22.29 -0.52
CA ARG A 139 17.05 -22.29 0.84
C ARG A 139 18.26 -23.23 0.92
N LYS A 140 19.46 -22.66 1.09
CA LYS A 140 20.71 -23.39 1.37
C LYS A 140 21.63 -22.54 2.26
N PRO A 141 22.62 -23.13 2.94
CA PRO A 141 23.63 -22.34 3.65
C PRO A 141 24.34 -21.35 2.72
N GLY A 142 24.59 -20.13 3.20
CA GLY A 142 25.32 -19.09 2.45
C GLY A 142 24.50 -18.27 1.44
N ILE A 143 23.17 -18.39 1.42
CA ILE A 143 22.30 -17.55 0.56
C ILE A 143 22.13 -16.12 1.06
N ARG A 144 22.48 -15.85 2.33
CA ARG A 144 22.14 -14.64 3.06
C ARG A 144 22.42 -13.35 2.28
N GLY A 145 23.64 -13.21 1.73
CA GLY A 145 24.04 -12.01 0.97
C GLY A 145 23.15 -11.77 -0.25
N ARG A 146 22.99 -12.79 -1.11
CA ARG A 146 22.14 -12.70 -2.30
C ARG A 146 20.66 -12.46 -1.96
N LEU A 147 20.17 -13.08 -0.89
CA LEU A 147 18.81 -12.88 -0.41
C LEU A 147 18.61 -11.44 0.08
N ALA A 148 19.54 -10.90 0.86
CA ALA A 148 19.52 -9.52 1.33
C ALA A 148 19.52 -8.53 0.16
N ASP A 149 20.38 -8.74 -0.85
CA ASP A 149 20.43 -7.91 -2.05
C ASP A 149 19.11 -7.95 -2.84
N SER A 150 18.53 -9.15 -2.98
CA SER A 150 17.25 -9.35 -3.68
C SER A 150 16.09 -8.68 -2.95
N ILE A 151 16.03 -8.81 -1.62
CA ILE A 151 15.03 -8.13 -0.78
C ILE A 151 15.22 -6.61 -0.87
N ALA A 152 16.45 -6.11 -0.78
CA ALA A 152 16.73 -4.67 -0.88
C ALA A 152 16.27 -4.11 -2.22
N LEU A 153 16.53 -4.82 -3.33
CA LEU A 153 16.06 -4.45 -4.65
C LEU A 153 14.52 -4.44 -4.73
N ALA A 154 13.86 -5.50 -4.25
CA ALA A 154 12.41 -5.59 -4.24
C ALA A 154 11.75 -4.45 -3.43
N LEU A 155 12.30 -4.14 -2.25
CA LEU A 155 11.83 -3.05 -1.41
C LEU A 155 11.97 -1.68 -2.11
N ARG A 156 13.05 -1.45 -2.87
CA ARG A 156 13.22 -0.20 -3.64
C ARG A 156 12.18 -0.07 -4.75
N LEU A 157 11.88 -1.16 -5.45
CA LEU A 157 10.89 -1.17 -6.54
C LEU A 157 9.45 -0.96 -6.03
N ALA A 158 9.10 -1.59 -4.91
CA ALA A 158 7.72 -1.62 -4.39
C ALA A 158 7.51 -0.74 -3.15
N ALA A 159 8.27 0.36 -3.03
CA ALA A 159 8.14 1.37 -1.98
C ALA A 159 8.06 0.78 -0.55
N GLY A 160 8.97 -0.15 -0.23
CA GLY A 160 9.10 -0.77 1.08
C GLY A 160 8.28 -2.04 1.30
N LYS A 161 7.75 -2.64 0.23
CA LYS A 161 7.05 -3.94 0.28
C LYS A 161 7.83 -5.02 -0.47
N VAL A 162 7.78 -6.23 0.04
CA VAL A 162 8.32 -7.43 -0.61
C VAL A 162 7.39 -8.59 -0.30
N VAL A 163 7.21 -9.49 -1.27
CA VAL A 163 6.46 -10.72 -1.12
C VAL A 163 7.40 -11.89 -1.39
N ILE A 164 7.36 -12.89 -0.51
CA ILE A 164 8.08 -14.15 -0.69
C ILE A 164 7.06 -15.19 -1.12
N TYR A 165 7.09 -15.57 -2.39
CA TYR A 165 6.21 -16.61 -2.92
C TYR A 165 6.91 -17.96 -2.82
N PRO A 166 6.40 -18.92 -2.02
CA PRO A 166 6.89 -20.28 -2.05
C PRO A 166 6.61 -20.90 -3.41
N LEU A 167 7.55 -21.69 -3.89
CA LEU A 167 7.41 -22.49 -5.10
C LEU A 167 7.28 -23.94 -4.64
N GLU A 168 6.19 -24.59 -5.01
CA GLU A 168 6.00 -26.03 -4.83
C GLU A 168 7.10 -26.84 -5.55
#